data_AF-A0A0H3I6E6-F1
#
_entry.id   AF-A0A0H3I6E6-F1
#
_cell.length_a   1.000
_cell.length_b   1.000
_cell.length_c   1.000
_cell.angle_alpha   90.00
_cell.angle_beta   90.00
_cell.angle_gamma   90.00
#
_symmetry.space_group_name_H-M   'P 1'
#
loop_
_entity.id
_entity.type
_entity.pdbx_description
1 polymer ?
#
loop_
_entity_poly.entity_id
_entity_poly.type
_entity_poly.pdbx_seq_one_letter_code
_entity_poly.pdbx_strand_id
1 'polypeptide(L)'
;MTDFQAILYKKVDAELANELVSRTSGRLCYSDKGYVIKDTACRDYIEFGIYQTLHRSRVEEDELAEMMDMVFTLKMGKDAPTEIYRQTIGFDFNYFNNLVNFSNWKASAFNDVLLALAKDTLGDLVN
;
A
#
# COMPACT_ATOMS: atom_id res chain seq x y z
N MET A 1 -6.80 -29.26 7.98
CA MET A 1 -5.89 -28.66 6.99
C MET A 1 -5.95 -27.16 7.20
N THR A 2 -4.87 -26.56 7.69
CA THR A 2 -4.76 -25.10 7.82
C THR A 2 -4.41 -24.56 6.44
N ASP A 3 -5.34 -23.80 5.86
CA ASP A 3 -5.09 -22.98 4.67
C ASP A 3 -4.05 -21.92 5.03
N PHE A 4 -2.77 -22.28 4.87
CA PHE A 4 -1.67 -21.34 4.97
C PHE A 4 -1.71 -20.47 3.72
N GLN A 5 -2.32 -19.31 3.83
CA GLN A 5 -2.27 -18.26 2.83
C GLN A 5 -1.68 -17.03 3.51
N ALA A 6 -0.59 -16.50 2.96
CA ALA A 6 -0.15 -15.15 3.24
C ALA A 6 -0.95 -14.22 2.31
N ILE A 7 -2.22 -13.98 2.64
CA ILE A 7 -3.05 -13.03 1.91
C ILE A 7 -2.72 -11.63 2.41
N LEU A 8 -2.62 -10.71 1.47
CA LEU A 8 -2.62 -9.30 1.71
C LEU A 8 -3.92 -8.86 2.42
N TYR A 9 -3.86 -8.60 3.72
CA TYR A 9 -4.95 -8.00 4.50
C TYR A 9 -5.09 -6.49 4.23
N LYS A 10 -5.21 -6.08 2.96
CA LYS A 10 -5.52 -4.69 2.60
C LYS A 10 -6.73 -4.66 1.68
N LYS A 11 -7.72 -3.84 2.06
CA LYS A 11 -8.84 -3.52 1.18
C LYS A 11 -8.30 -2.73 0.00
N VAL A 12 -8.59 -3.22 -1.19
CA VAL A 12 -8.38 -2.51 -2.46
C VAL A 12 -9.75 -2.20 -3.03
N ASP A 13 -9.85 -1.09 -3.78
CA ASP A 13 -11.07 -0.76 -4.50
C ASP A 13 -11.43 -1.85 -5.51
N ALA A 14 -12.69 -1.86 -5.93
CA ALA A 14 -13.22 -2.93 -6.78
C ALA A 14 -12.57 -2.95 -8.18
N GLU A 15 -12.16 -1.80 -8.71
CA GLU A 15 -11.54 -1.71 -10.02
C GLU A 15 -10.17 -2.37 -10.01
N LEU A 16 -9.32 -1.98 -9.07
CA LEU A 16 -8.01 -2.58 -8.86
C LEU A 16 -8.11 -4.07 -8.49
N ALA A 17 -9.09 -4.44 -7.67
CA ALA A 17 -9.32 -5.84 -7.32
C ALA A 17 -9.65 -6.70 -8.54
N ASN A 18 -10.55 -6.23 -9.40
CA ASN A 18 -10.94 -6.93 -10.62
C ASN A 18 -9.76 -7.08 -11.58
N GLU A 19 -8.93 -6.05 -11.70
CA GLU A 19 -7.72 -6.08 -12.53
C GLU A 19 -6.68 -7.09 -12.02
N LEU A 20 -6.49 -7.16 -10.70
CA LEU A 20 -5.60 -8.15 -10.09
C LEU A 20 -6.13 -9.57 -10.32
N VAL A 21 -7.43 -9.80 -10.09
CA VAL A 21 -8.08 -11.10 -10.26
C VAL A 21 -7.98 -11.58 -11.71
N SER A 22 -8.26 -10.71 -12.70
CA SER A 22 -8.23 -11.07 -14.13
C SER A 22 -6.86 -11.57 -14.57
N ARG A 23 -5.78 -11.09 -13.94
CA ARG A 23 -4.38 -11.43 -14.25
C ARG A 23 -3.87 -12.71 -13.61
N THR A 24 -4.62 -13.30 -12.68
CA THR A 24 -4.16 -14.50 -11.95
C THR A 24 -4.69 -15.82 -12.49
N SER A 25 -5.41 -15.81 -13.62
CA SER A 25 -6.02 -17.00 -14.25
C SER A 25 -6.86 -17.85 -13.28
N GLY A 26 -7.71 -17.21 -12.47
CA GLY A 26 -8.62 -17.89 -11.55
C GLY A 26 -7.97 -18.39 -10.25
N ARG A 27 -6.78 -17.87 -9.90
CA ARG A 27 -6.11 -18.19 -8.63
C ARG A 27 -6.55 -17.27 -7.49
N LEU A 28 -6.90 -16.03 -7.81
CA LEU A 28 -7.47 -15.07 -6.87
C LEU A 28 -8.94 -14.81 -7.21
N CYS A 29 -9.71 -14.43 -6.20
CA CYS A 29 -11.07 -13.89 -6.36
C CYS A 29 -11.27 -12.65 -5.46
N TYR A 30 -12.27 -11.84 -5.79
CA TYR A 30 -12.67 -10.71 -4.97
C TYR A 30 -13.88 -11.09 -4.12
N SER A 31 -13.70 -11.01 -2.80
CA SER A 31 -14.75 -11.35 -1.83
C SER A 31 -15.79 -10.24 -1.70
N ASP A 32 -16.99 -10.64 -1.25
CA ASP A 32 -18.09 -9.75 -0.86
C ASP A 32 -17.72 -8.72 0.22
N LYS A 33 -16.68 -9.01 1.02
CA LYS A 33 -16.15 -8.13 2.05
C LYS A 33 -15.09 -7.13 1.55
N GLY A 34 -14.79 -7.14 0.26
CA GLY A 34 -13.86 -6.21 -0.37
C GLY A 34 -12.38 -6.60 -0.26
N TYR A 35 -12.09 -7.90 -0.17
CA TYR A 35 -10.72 -8.43 -0.13
C TYR A 35 -10.40 -9.28 -1.35
N VAL A 36 -9.17 -9.16 -1.85
CA VAL A 36 -8.60 -10.11 -2.82
C VAL A 36 -8.07 -11.31 -2.05
N ILE A 37 -8.64 -12.49 -2.30
CA ILE A 37 -8.33 -13.73 -1.58
C ILE A 37 -8.02 -14.85 -2.58
N LYS A 38 -7.49 -15.96 -2.09
CA LYS A 38 -7.32 -17.17 -2.90
C LYS A 38 -8.67 -17.74 -3.33
N ASP A 39 -8.76 -18.13 -4.60
CA ASP A 39 -9.93 -18.85 -5.10
C ASP A 39 -10.04 -20.24 -4.46
N THR A 40 -11.25 -20.63 -4.06
CA THR A 40 -11.52 -21.93 -3.43
C THR A 40 -11.19 -23.15 -4.31
N ALA A 41 -11.20 -22.99 -5.63
CA ALA A 41 -10.81 -24.03 -6.58
C ALA A 41 -9.28 -24.17 -6.69
N CYS A 42 -8.52 -23.15 -6.29
CA CYS A 42 -7.06 -23.19 -6.29
C CYS A 42 -6.57 -24.11 -5.16
N ARG A 43 -5.83 -25.17 -5.50
CA ARG A 43 -5.24 -26.08 -4.51
C ARG A 43 -3.81 -25.71 -4.14
N ASP A 44 -3.13 -24.96 -4.99
CA ASP A 44 -1.74 -24.58 -4.79
C ASP A 44 -1.58 -23.59 -3.63
N TYR A 45 -0.43 -23.63 -2.97
CA TYR A 45 -0.04 -22.54 -2.08
C TYR A 45 0.15 -21.28 -2.92
N ILE A 46 -0.48 -20.18 -2.49
CA ILE A 46 -0.26 -18.87 -3.10
C ILE A 46 0.13 -17.86 -2.03
N GLU A 47 0.99 -16.94 -2.41
CA GLU A 47 1.36 -15.78 -1.61
C GLU A 47 1.22 -14.55 -2.48
N PHE A 48 0.39 -13.61 -2.01
CA PHE A 48 0.08 -12.39 -2.72
C PHE A 48 0.80 -11.22 -2.04
N GLY A 49 1.80 -10.67 -2.71
CA GLY A 49 2.70 -9.65 -2.18
C GLY A 49 2.42 -8.27 -2.75
N ILE A 50 2.75 -7.25 -1.97
CA ILE A 50 2.89 -5.87 -2.43
C ILE A 50 4.22 -5.33 -1.95
N TYR A 51 4.93 -4.63 -2.83
CA TYR A 51 6.04 -3.77 -2.44
C TYR A 51 6.00 -2.46 -3.22
N GLN A 52 6.64 -1.44 -2.65
CA GLN A 52 6.81 -0.15 -3.29
C GLN A 52 8.22 -0.03 -3.88
N THR A 53 8.34 0.63 -5.02
CA THR A 53 9.62 0.86 -5.70
C THR A 53 9.60 2.17 -6.47
N LEU A 54 10.75 2.54 -7.05
CA LEU A 54 10.91 3.75 -7.89
C LEU A 54 10.31 5.02 -7.26
N HIS A 55 10.60 5.24 -5.98
CA HIS A 55 10.22 6.48 -5.31
C HIS A 55 10.96 7.66 -5.96
N ARG A 56 10.19 8.65 -6.41
CA ARG A 56 10.71 9.87 -7.06
C ARG A 56 9.95 11.08 -6.57
N SER A 57 10.69 12.14 -6.28
CA SER A 57 10.18 13.45 -5.88
C SER A 57 10.59 14.48 -6.94
N ARG A 58 9.68 15.38 -7.30
CA ARG A 58 9.98 16.57 -8.12
C ARG A 58 9.21 17.77 -7.59
N VAL A 59 9.80 18.95 -7.74
CA VAL A 59 9.10 20.22 -7.49
C VAL A 59 8.57 20.73 -8.81
N GLU A 60 7.26 20.92 -8.92
CA GLU A 60 6.59 21.52 -10.09
C GLU A 60 5.75 22.70 -9.60
N GLU A 61 5.98 23.89 -10.16
CA GLU A 61 5.18 25.09 -9.86
C GLU A 61 5.02 25.37 -8.35
N ASP A 62 6.12 25.21 -7.60
CA ASP A 62 6.20 25.37 -6.13
C ASP A 62 5.48 24.29 -5.29
N GLU A 63 4.95 23.24 -5.92
CA GLU A 63 4.39 22.08 -5.25
C GLU A 63 5.37 20.88 -5.28
N LEU A 64 5.54 20.22 -4.13
CA LEU A 64 6.28 18.95 -4.05
C LEU A 64 5.37 17.82 -4.54
N ALA A 65 5.71 17.24 -5.68
CA ALA A 65 5.07 16.04 -6.21
C ALA A 65 5.96 14.81 -5.94
N GLU A 66 5.49 13.90 -5.10
CA GLU A 66 6.10 12.56 -4.97
C GLU A 66 5.26 11.51 -5.67
N MET A 67 5.95 10.52 -6.23
CA MET A 67 5.36 9.35 -6.84
C MET A 67 6.14 8.12 -6.45
N MET A 68 5.46 6.98 -6.34
CA MET A 68 6.11 5.67 -6.25
C MET A 68 5.33 4.63 -7.04
N ASP A 69 6.02 3.58 -7.46
CA ASP A 69 5.37 2.42 -8.04
C ASP A 69 4.93 1.47 -6.95
N MET A 70 3.66 1.10 -6.97
CA MET A 70 3.12 -0.01 -6.22
C MET A 70 3.09 -1.25 -7.10
N VAL A 71 3.81 -2.29 -6.69
CA VAL A 71 3.98 -3.53 -7.43
C VAL A 71 3.32 -4.67 -6.70
N PHE A 72 2.54 -5.46 -7.44
CA PHE A 72 1.81 -6.61 -6.94
C PHE A 72 2.45 -7.88 -7.49
N THR A 73 2.75 -8.82 -6.59
CA THR A 73 3.35 -10.10 -6.96
C THR A 73 2.50 -11.27 -6.53
N LEU A 74 2.61 -12.36 -7.29
CA LEU A 74 2.05 -13.65 -6.95
C LEU A 74 3.15 -14.69 -6.94
N LYS A 75 3.28 -15.40 -5.82
CA LYS A 75 4.12 -16.58 -5.70
C LYS A 75 3.25 -17.83 -5.66
N MET A 76 3.67 -18.87 -6.38
CA MET A 76 2.99 -20.16 -6.42
C MET A 76 3.92 -21.24 -5.88
N GLY A 77 3.48 -21.96 -4.85
CA GLY A 77 4.25 -23.05 -4.25
C GLY A 77 5.67 -22.63 -3.85
N LYS A 78 6.67 -23.25 -4.50
CA LYS A 78 8.10 -23.00 -4.25
C LYS A 78 8.73 -22.04 -5.26
N ASP A 79 7.97 -21.57 -6.24
CA ASP A 79 8.50 -20.70 -7.29
C ASP A 79 8.86 -19.32 -6.74
N ALA A 80 9.62 -18.55 -7.52
CA ALA A 80 9.87 -17.16 -7.22
C ALA A 80 8.58 -16.33 -7.39
N PRO A 81 8.35 -15.28 -6.57
CA PRO A 81 7.26 -14.34 -6.81
C PRO A 81 7.38 -13.70 -8.20
N THR A 82 6.27 -13.65 -8.94
CA THR A 82 6.19 -12.97 -10.23
C THR A 82 5.38 -11.69 -10.13
N GLU A 83 5.82 -10.63 -10.79
CA GLU A 83 5.04 -9.40 -10.91
C GLU A 83 3.80 -9.67 -11.78
N ILE A 84 2.62 -9.37 -11.24
CA ILE A 84 1.36 -9.51 -11.97
C ILE A 84 0.79 -8.14 -12.36
N TYR A 85 1.07 -7.10 -11.58
CA TYR A 85 0.55 -5.76 -11.83
C TYR A 85 1.44 -4.69 -11.19
N ARG A 86 1.47 -3.52 -11.82
CA ARG A 86 2.18 -2.34 -11.36
C ARG A 86 1.37 -1.10 -11.70
N GLN A 87 1.30 -0.18 -10.75
CA GLN A 87 0.75 1.15 -10.95
C GLN A 87 1.63 2.18 -10.27
N THR A 88 1.74 3.36 -10.86
CA THR A 88 2.35 4.52 -10.20
C THR A 88 1.28 5.22 -9.38
N ILE A 89 1.53 5.42 -8.09
CA ILE A 89 0.71 6.23 -7.20
C ILE A 89 1.42 7.56 -6.94
N GLY A 90 0.66 8.65 -6.99
CA GLY A 90 1.11 9.97 -6.54
C GLY A 90 0.77 10.20 -5.08
N PHE A 91 1.64 10.92 -4.37
CA PHE A 91 1.36 11.43 -3.04
C PHE A 91 0.75 12.82 -3.15
N ASP A 92 -0.44 12.97 -2.57
CA ASP A 92 -1.01 14.30 -2.36
C ASP A 92 -0.41 14.90 -1.08
N PHE A 93 0.64 15.71 -1.26
CA PHE A 93 1.23 16.45 -0.16
C PHE A 93 0.28 17.49 0.44
N ASN A 94 -0.70 18.00 -0.29
CA ASN A 94 -1.67 18.94 0.26
C ASN A 94 -2.58 18.25 1.28
N TYR A 95 -2.92 16.98 1.07
CA TYR A 95 -3.62 16.18 2.07
C TYR A 95 -2.79 15.98 3.36
N PHE A 96 -1.49 15.70 3.23
CA PHE A 96 -0.58 15.57 4.37
C PHE A 96 -0.28 16.91 5.06
N ASN A 97 -0.05 18.00 4.31
CA ASN A 97 0.13 19.33 4.86
C ASN A 97 -1.11 19.86 5.57
N ASN A 98 -2.31 19.47 5.12
CA ASN A 98 -3.55 19.80 5.82
C ASN A 98 -3.68 19.06 7.17
N LEU A 99 -3.17 17.83 7.29
CA LEU A 99 -3.04 17.13 8.58
C LEU A 99 -1.97 17.77 9.47
N VAL A 100 -0.91 18.30 8.86
CA VAL A 100 0.27 18.89 9.52
C VAL A 100 0.16 20.43 9.58
N ASN A 101 -1.03 21.00 9.39
CA ASN A 101 -1.22 22.44 9.46
C ASN A 101 -1.12 22.89 10.93
N PHE A 102 0.12 23.12 11.37
CA PHE A 102 0.49 23.47 12.74
C PHE A 102 -0.21 24.75 13.23
N SER A 103 -0.67 25.61 12.32
CA SER A 103 -1.42 26.83 12.65
C SER A 103 -2.76 26.57 13.36
N ASN A 104 -3.33 25.35 13.22
CA ASN A 104 -4.58 24.93 13.86
C ASN A 104 -4.40 23.76 14.85
N TRP A 105 -3.16 23.45 15.25
CA TRP A 105 -2.86 22.33 16.13
C TRP A 105 -3.40 22.57 17.55
N LYS A 106 -4.51 21.91 17.90
CA LYS A 106 -4.98 21.85 19.29
C LYS A 106 -4.19 20.80 20.05
N ALA A 107 -3.60 21.18 21.18
CA ALA A 107 -2.92 20.24 22.07
C ALA A 107 -3.89 19.15 22.53
N SER A 108 -3.52 17.89 22.30
CA SER A 108 -4.25 16.72 22.78
C SER A 108 -3.27 15.55 22.91
N ALA A 109 -3.55 14.61 23.81
CA ALA A 109 -2.67 13.47 24.05
C ALA A 109 -2.38 12.64 22.79
N PHE A 110 -3.34 12.54 21.87
CA PHE A 110 -3.15 11.87 20.58
C PHE A 110 -2.20 12.64 19.67
N ASN A 111 -2.34 13.96 19.62
CA ASN A 111 -1.49 14.83 18.82
C ASN A 111 -0.05 14.86 19.37
N ASP A 112 0.14 14.83 20.68
CA ASP A 112 1.47 14.77 21.29
C ASP A 112 2.22 13.48 20.94
N VAL A 113 1.50 12.35 20.79
CA VAL A 113 2.07 11.08 20.30
C VAL A 113 2.50 11.21 18.84
N LEU A 114 1.70 11.86 17.99
CA LEU A 114 2.06 12.11 16.58
C LEU A 114 3.29 13.03 16.46
N LEU A 115 3.38 14.06 17.32
CA LEU A 115 4.54 14.94 17.40
C LEU A 115 5.82 14.22 17.85
N ALA A 116 5.71 13.34 18.85
CA ALA A 116 6.83 12.53 19.31
C ALA A 116 7.33 11.58 18.20
N LEU A 117 6.39 10.95 17.47
CA LEU A 117 6.71 10.07 16.35
C LEU A 117 7.38 10.84 15.19
N ALA A 118 6.88 12.05 14.89
CA ALA A 118 7.47 12.91 13.86
C ALA A 118 8.90 13.33 14.23
N LYS A 119 9.17 13.69 15.50
CA LYS A 119 10.51 14.00 15.99
C LYS A 119 11.46 12.81 15.93
N ASP A 120 10.99 11.62 16.29
CA ASP A 120 11.78 10.38 16.22
C ASP A 120 12.13 10.00 14.78
N THR A 121 11.20 10.24 13.85
CA THR A 121 11.38 9.91 12.42
C THR A 121 12.27 10.92 11.69
N LEU A 122 12.10 12.21 11.98
CA LEU A 122 12.84 13.29 11.30
C LEU A 122 14.19 13.59 11.96
N GLY A 123 14.41 13.13 13.21
CA GLY A 123 15.54 13.52 14.04
C GLY A 123 15.45 14.98 14.48
N ASP A 124 16.36 15.40 15.37
CA ASP A 124 16.49 16.81 15.76
C ASP A 124 16.98 17.65 14.55
N LEU A 125 16.05 18.13 13.74
CA LEU A 125 16.28 19.19 12.75
C LEU A 125 16.35 20.56 13.44
N VAL A 126 17.13 20.65 14.52
CA VAL A 126 17.54 21.92 15.14
C VAL A 126 19.04 21.85 15.38
N ASN A 127 19.78 22.34 14.40
CA ASN A 127 20.94 23.22 14.61
C ASN A 127 20.93 24.29 13.53
#